data_AF-A0A938H0A9-F1
#
_entry.id   AF-A0A938H0A9-F1
#
_cell.length_a   1.000
_cell.length_b   1.000
_cell.length_c   1.000
_cell.angle_alpha   90.00
_cell.angle_beta   90.00
_cell.angle_gamma   90.00
#
_symmetry.space_group_name_H-M   'P 1'
#
loop_
_entity.id
_entity.type
_entity.pdbx_description
1 polymer ?
#
loop_
_entity_poly.entity_id
_entity_poly.type
_entity_poly.pdbx_seq_one_letter_code
_entity_poly.pdbx_strand_id
1 'polypeptide(L)'
;MNLVVEKQPNCSATLRVEIPAQNVKERRQQIVSRYTGAARVPGFRPGKAPRAIVEKRFAKAIGEELREELLGEAFQEAFKRDDLHILEASQPEDLAELPDGGIAFVTKLTLAPEITLPEYKGIRIIVPPAALPESEVEGELRQLQERFTEYTDIEGRGAATGDFAVIDYHCFIEGKPVAEFLGKAAGFLEGREGFWVK
;
A
#
# COMPACT_ATOMS: atom_id res chain seq x y z
N MET A 1 -35.05 2.40 9.43
CA MET A 1 -34.49 1.78 8.23
C MET A 1 -34.75 0.29 8.31
N ASN A 2 -35.17 -0.33 7.22
CA ASN A 2 -35.37 -1.78 7.14
C ASN A 2 -34.21 -2.38 6.35
N LEU A 3 -33.55 -3.38 6.91
CA LEU A 3 -32.35 -4.02 6.36
C LEU A 3 -32.61 -5.53 6.34
N VAL A 4 -32.53 -6.14 5.17
CA VAL A 4 -32.67 -7.59 5.00
C VAL A 4 -31.44 -8.11 4.28
N VAL A 5 -30.69 -8.99 4.96
CA VAL A 5 -29.50 -9.65 4.42
C VAL A 5 -29.84 -11.10 4.09
N GLU A 6 -29.69 -11.47 2.82
CA GLU A 6 -29.82 -12.85 2.35
C GLU A 6 -28.43 -13.41 2.02
N LYS A 7 -27.90 -14.32 2.86
CA LYS A 7 -26.63 -15.01 2.59
C LYS A 7 -26.81 -16.05 1.48
N GLN A 8 -25.88 -16.09 0.54
CA GLN A 8 -25.84 -16.98 -0.62
C GLN A 8 -24.55 -17.82 -0.61
N PRO A 9 -24.49 -18.94 -1.34
CA PRO A 9 -23.28 -19.74 -1.46
C PRO A 9 -22.11 -18.95 -2.10
N ASN A 10 -20.87 -19.45 -1.96
CA ASN A 10 -19.64 -18.82 -2.47
C ASN A 10 -19.31 -17.44 -1.86
N CYS A 11 -19.57 -17.28 -0.56
CA CYS A 11 -19.30 -16.03 0.17
C CYS A 11 -20.02 -14.82 -0.45
N SER A 12 -21.18 -15.02 -1.07
CA SER A 12 -22.00 -13.94 -1.62
C SER A 12 -23.17 -13.66 -0.68
N ALA A 13 -23.64 -12.42 -0.64
CA ALA A 13 -24.84 -12.03 0.07
C ALA A 13 -25.58 -10.94 -0.69
N THR A 14 -26.90 -10.91 -0.60
CA THR A 14 -27.73 -9.84 -1.15
C THR A 14 -28.26 -9.00 0.01
N LEU A 15 -27.96 -7.71 0.00
CA LEU A 15 -28.48 -6.74 0.97
C LEU A 15 -29.62 -5.96 0.30
N ARG A 16 -30.82 -6.06 0.88
CA ARG A 16 -31.96 -5.20 0.55
C ARG A 16 -32.11 -4.15 1.64
N VAL A 17 -32.15 -2.88 1.22
CA VAL A 17 -32.29 -1.74 2.13
C VAL A 17 -33.53 -0.96 1.76
N GLU A 18 -34.36 -0.64 2.75
CA GLU A 18 -35.47 0.31 2.62
C GLU A 18 -35.29 1.43 3.63
N ILE A 19 -35.15 2.65 3.11
CA ILE A 19 -34.96 3.86 3.89
C ILE A 19 -36.28 4.64 3.89
N PRO A 20 -36.90 4.87 5.06
CA PRO A 20 -38.17 5.58 5.14
C PRO A 20 -38.02 7.04 4.72
N ALA A 21 -39.09 7.61 4.13
CA ALA A 21 -39.11 8.98 3.62
C ALA A 21 -38.70 10.05 4.65
N GLN A 22 -38.96 9.81 5.94
CA GLN A 22 -38.58 10.71 7.02
C GLN A 22 -37.05 10.88 7.10
N ASN A 23 -36.31 9.77 7.09
CA ASN A 23 -34.85 9.78 7.16
C ASN A 23 -34.25 10.44 5.91
N VAL A 24 -34.82 10.15 4.73
CA VAL A 24 -34.40 10.77 3.47
C VAL A 24 -34.57 12.29 3.52
N LYS A 25 -35.71 12.78 4.03
CA LYS A 25 -35.98 14.22 4.18
C LYS A 25 -35.02 14.88 5.17
N GLU A 26 -34.80 14.28 6.33
CA GLU A 26 -33.87 14.79 7.34
C GLU A 26 -32.44 14.90 6.79
N ARG A 27 -31.97 13.85 6.11
CA ARG A 27 -30.63 13.85 5.52
C ARG A 27 -30.50 14.87 4.39
N ARG A 28 -31.51 14.96 3.52
CA ARG A 28 -31.57 15.98 2.48
C ARG A 28 -31.50 17.38 3.05
N GLN A 29 -32.21 17.67 4.14
CA GLN A 29 -32.15 18.98 4.80
C GLN A 29 -30.75 19.30 5.35
N GLN A 30 -30.06 18.31 5.91
CA GLN A 30 -28.69 18.46 6.41
C GLN A 30 -27.71 18.79 5.26
N ILE A 31 -27.79 18.07 4.15
CA ILE A 31 -26.97 18.31 2.95
C ILE A 31 -27.27 19.70 2.37
N VAL A 32 -28.55 20.05 2.19
CA VAL A 32 -28.96 21.38 1.72
C VAL A 32 -28.42 22.49 2.63
N SER A 33 -28.42 22.28 3.96
CA SER A 33 -27.87 23.27 4.91
C SER A 33 -26.36 23.44 4.74
N ARG A 34 -25.62 22.35 4.54
CA ARG A 34 -24.17 22.37 4.25
C ARG A 34 -23.89 23.13 2.94
N TYR A 35 -24.59 22.78 1.87
CA TYR A 35 -24.50 23.50 0.59
C TYR A 35 -24.88 24.97 0.73
N THR A 36 -25.93 25.30 1.48
CA THR A 36 -26.35 26.69 1.67
C THR A 36 -25.25 27.52 2.33
N GLY A 37 -24.54 26.96 3.31
CA GLY A 37 -23.42 27.63 3.98
C GLY A 37 -22.18 27.83 3.09
N ALA A 38 -21.91 26.89 2.18
CA ALA A 38 -20.71 26.91 1.33
C ALA A 38 -20.94 27.49 -0.09
N ALA A 39 -22.19 27.55 -0.56
CA ALA A 39 -22.51 27.87 -1.95
C ALA A 39 -22.18 29.33 -2.31
N ARG A 40 -21.48 29.48 -3.45
CA ARG A 40 -21.29 30.77 -4.13
C ARG A 40 -22.36 30.93 -5.21
N VAL A 41 -23.39 31.71 -4.89
CA VAL A 41 -24.48 32.03 -5.81
C VAL A 41 -24.33 33.47 -6.31
N PRO A 42 -24.22 33.71 -7.63
CA PRO A 42 -24.19 35.06 -8.18
C PRO A 42 -25.35 35.91 -7.65
N GLY A 43 -25.05 37.13 -7.22
CA GLY A 43 -26.02 38.04 -6.60
C GLY A 43 -26.20 37.88 -5.08
N PHE A 44 -25.64 36.83 -4.45
CA PHE A 44 -25.69 36.64 -3.01
C PHE A 44 -24.29 36.54 -2.41
N ARG A 45 -24.12 37.12 -1.21
CA ARG A 45 -22.91 36.89 -0.40
C ARG A 45 -22.82 35.39 -0.08
N PRO A 46 -21.62 34.77 -0.14
CA PRO A 46 -21.44 33.35 0.20
C PRO A 46 -22.12 33.02 1.55
N GLY A 47 -22.88 31.92 1.57
CA GLY A 47 -23.61 31.49 2.77
C GLY A 47 -24.96 32.18 3.04
N LYS A 48 -25.36 33.17 2.23
CA LYS A 48 -26.59 33.98 2.43
C LYS A 48 -27.63 33.83 1.32
N ALA A 49 -27.44 32.90 0.39
CA ALA A 49 -28.43 32.61 -0.63
C ALA A 49 -29.66 31.90 -0.04
N PRO A 50 -30.90 32.21 -0.49
CA PRO A 50 -32.10 31.47 -0.12
C PRO A 50 -32.00 29.99 -0.48
N ARG A 51 -32.48 29.12 0.42
CA ARG A 51 -32.42 27.64 0.25
C ARG A 51 -33.00 27.17 -1.09
N ALA A 52 -34.14 27.70 -1.50
CA ALA A 52 -34.79 27.32 -2.75
C ALA A 52 -33.94 27.59 -4.00
N ILE A 53 -33.07 28.60 -3.99
CA ILE A 53 -32.18 28.92 -5.11
C ILE A 53 -30.98 27.96 -5.12
N VAL A 54 -30.44 27.64 -3.94
CA VAL A 54 -29.34 26.68 -3.78
C VAL A 54 -29.79 25.29 -4.19
N GLU A 55 -30.96 24.83 -3.73
CA GLU A 55 -31.53 23.53 -4.09
C GLU A 55 -31.75 23.39 -5.59
N LYS A 56 -32.31 24.41 -6.26
CA LYS A 56 -32.50 24.36 -7.72
C LYS A 56 -31.18 24.29 -8.48
N ARG A 57 -30.17 25.06 -8.04
CA ARG A 57 -28.89 25.16 -8.75
C ARG A 57 -27.99 23.95 -8.53
N PHE A 58 -28.02 23.37 -7.33
CA PHE A 58 -27.20 22.23 -6.94
C PHE A 58 -28.01 20.93 -6.84
N ALA A 59 -29.20 20.87 -7.43
CA ALA A 59 -30.12 19.73 -7.32
C ALA A 59 -29.45 18.39 -7.64
N LYS A 60 -28.64 18.34 -8.71
CA LYS A 60 -27.93 17.13 -9.13
C LYS A 60 -26.87 16.71 -8.11
N ALA A 61 -26.01 17.64 -7.69
CA ALA A 61 -24.95 17.37 -6.72
C ALA A 61 -25.50 16.97 -5.34
N ILE A 62 -26.54 17.67 -4.87
CA ILE A 62 -27.24 17.34 -3.62
C ILE A 62 -27.87 15.95 -3.71
N GLY A 63 -28.43 15.58 -4.87
CA GLY A 63 -29.03 14.26 -5.08
C GLY A 63 -27.99 13.13 -5.16
N GLU A 64 -26.81 13.38 -5.73
CA GLU A 64 -25.69 12.43 -5.76
C GLU A 64 -25.12 12.23 -4.34
N GLU A 65 -24.79 13.31 -3.63
CA GLU A 65 -24.28 13.24 -2.24
C GLU A 65 -25.30 12.58 -1.29
N LEU A 66 -26.59 12.86 -1.46
CA LEU A 66 -27.65 12.22 -0.68
C LEU A 66 -27.66 10.70 -0.90
N ARG A 67 -27.48 10.23 -2.13
CA ARG A 67 -27.42 8.79 -2.41
C ARG A 67 -26.19 8.15 -1.79
N GLU A 68 -25.02 8.77 -1.94
CA GLU A 68 -23.77 8.26 -1.40
C GLU A 68 -23.80 8.17 0.13
N GLU A 69 -24.30 9.21 0.81
CA GLU A 69 -24.40 9.21 2.27
C GLU A 69 -25.40 8.17 2.77
N LEU A 70 -26.57 8.05 2.14
CA LEU A 70 -27.57 7.06 2.52
C LEU A 70 -27.09 5.62 2.28
N LEU A 71 -26.36 5.38 1.19
CA LEU A 71 -25.71 4.10 0.92
C LEU A 71 -24.66 3.79 2.00
N GLY A 72 -23.79 4.75 2.31
CA GLY A 72 -22.75 4.60 3.32
C GLY A 72 -23.31 4.30 4.71
N GLU A 73 -24.34 5.02 5.14
CA GLU A 73 -25.04 4.78 6.41
C GLU A 73 -25.70 3.40 6.44
N ALA A 74 -26.34 3.00 5.35
CA ALA A 74 -26.96 1.68 5.26
C ALA A 74 -25.96 0.54 5.36
N PHE A 75 -24.81 0.66 4.70
CA PHE A 75 -23.73 -0.32 4.84
C PHE A 75 -23.19 -0.34 6.28
N GLN A 76 -22.95 0.82 6.90
CA GLN A 76 -22.47 0.87 8.28
C GLN A 76 -23.45 0.24 9.28
N GLU A 77 -24.76 0.43 9.11
CA GLU A 77 -25.75 -0.25 9.94
C GLU A 77 -25.80 -1.76 9.68
N ALA A 78 -25.69 -2.19 8.42
CA ALA A 78 -25.61 -3.61 8.08
C ALA A 78 -24.38 -4.30 8.70
N PHE A 79 -23.22 -3.64 8.70
CA PHE A 79 -22.00 -4.11 9.38
C PHE A 79 -22.25 -4.34 10.87
N LYS A 80 -22.89 -3.37 11.55
CA LYS A 80 -23.12 -3.44 13.00
C LYS A 80 -24.13 -4.51 13.40
N ARG A 81 -25.14 -4.76 12.55
CA ARG A 81 -26.27 -5.63 12.91
C ARG A 81 -25.95 -7.11 12.75
N ASP A 82 -25.22 -7.47 11.69
CA ASP A 82 -25.02 -8.88 11.29
C ASP A 82 -23.56 -9.35 11.38
N ASP A 83 -22.65 -8.55 11.97
CA ASP A 83 -21.21 -8.82 12.11
C ASP A 83 -20.55 -9.29 10.79
N LEU A 84 -21.05 -8.74 9.68
CA LEU A 84 -20.65 -9.15 8.34
C LEU A 84 -19.29 -8.56 8.01
N HIS A 85 -18.34 -9.43 7.70
CA HIS A 85 -17.05 -9.02 7.18
C HIS A 85 -17.14 -8.86 5.67
N ILE A 86 -17.61 -7.71 5.19
CA ILE A 86 -17.76 -7.44 3.75
C ILE A 86 -16.38 -7.11 3.15
N LEU A 87 -15.97 -7.85 2.12
CA LEU A 87 -14.75 -7.60 1.35
C LEU A 87 -15.00 -6.62 0.19
N GLU A 88 -16.15 -6.77 -0.47
CA GLU A 88 -16.52 -5.96 -1.62
C GLU A 88 -18.03 -5.76 -1.66
N ALA A 89 -18.47 -4.57 -2.04
CA ALA A 89 -19.87 -4.28 -2.33
C ALA A 89 -19.97 -3.82 -3.79
N SER A 90 -20.86 -4.46 -4.54
CA SER A 90 -21.19 -3.99 -5.90
C SER A 90 -21.98 -2.69 -5.84
N GLN A 91 -21.92 -1.90 -6.91
CA GLN A 91 -22.83 -0.77 -7.06
C GLN A 91 -24.28 -1.26 -6.92
N PRO A 92 -25.14 -0.54 -6.20
CA PRO A 92 -26.53 -0.94 -6.00
C PRO A 92 -27.24 -1.06 -7.35
N GLU A 93 -27.87 -2.21 -7.57
CA GLU A 93 -28.82 -2.41 -8.66
C GLU A 93 -30.14 -1.73 -8.25
N ASP A 94 -30.77 -1.02 -9.19
CA ASP A 94 -32.12 -0.45 -9.08
C ASP A 94 -32.38 0.41 -7.81
N LEU A 95 -31.79 1.61 -7.78
CA LEU A 95 -32.18 2.62 -6.79
C LEU A 95 -33.60 3.11 -7.09
N ALA A 96 -34.59 2.52 -6.40
CA ALA A 96 -36.00 2.83 -6.56
C ALA A 96 -36.46 3.86 -5.54
N GLU A 97 -37.11 4.93 -6.01
CA GLU A 97 -37.86 5.84 -5.16
C GLU A 97 -39.22 5.22 -4.84
N LEU A 98 -39.54 5.04 -3.56
CA LEU A 98 -40.84 4.54 -3.12
C LEU A 98 -41.92 5.63 -3.27
N PRO A 99 -43.21 5.25 -3.40
CA PRO A 99 -44.32 6.20 -3.58
C PRO A 99 -44.48 7.19 -2.42
N ASP A 100 -43.99 6.84 -1.23
CA ASP A 100 -44.01 7.66 -0.01
C ASP A 100 -42.82 8.65 0.07
N GLY A 101 -41.89 8.58 -0.89
CA GLY A 101 -40.64 9.34 -0.91
C GLY A 101 -39.48 8.67 -0.15
N GLY A 102 -39.62 7.39 0.23
CA GLY A 102 -38.51 6.56 0.67
C GLY A 102 -37.59 6.12 -0.48
N ILE A 103 -36.47 5.50 -0.14
CA ILE A 103 -35.53 4.93 -1.13
C ILE A 103 -35.31 3.46 -0.79
N ALA A 104 -35.45 2.60 -1.79
CA ALA A 104 -35.08 1.20 -1.72
C ALA A 104 -33.99 0.88 -2.74
N PHE A 105 -33.05 0.03 -2.36
CA PHE A 105 -32.05 -0.50 -3.28
C PHE A 105 -31.61 -1.90 -2.88
N VAL A 106 -31.08 -2.62 -3.86
CA VAL A 106 -30.53 -3.97 -3.68
C VAL A 106 -29.06 -3.95 -4.10
N THR A 107 -28.20 -4.52 -3.27
CA THR A 107 -26.77 -4.62 -3.57
C THR A 107 -26.25 -6.03 -3.27
N LYS A 108 -25.35 -6.50 -4.12
CA LYS A 108 -24.62 -7.75 -3.94
C LYS A 108 -23.34 -7.46 -3.18
N LEU A 109 -23.11 -8.27 -2.16
CA LEU A 109 -21.99 -8.20 -1.24
C LEU A 109 -21.15 -9.46 -1.38
N THR A 110 -19.83 -9.30 -1.34
CA THR A 110 -18.87 -10.39 -1.17
C THR A 110 -18.43 -10.38 0.30
N LEU A 111 -18.70 -11.45 1.01
CA LEU A 111 -18.32 -11.65 2.40
C LEU A 111 -16.93 -12.32 2.48
N ALA A 112 -16.22 -12.06 3.57
CA ALA A 112 -15.02 -12.80 3.89
C ALA A 112 -15.41 -14.25 4.23
N PRO A 113 -14.66 -15.24 3.75
CA PRO A 113 -14.89 -16.62 4.12
C PRO A 113 -14.63 -16.80 5.62
N GLU A 114 -15.51 -17.54 6.29
CA GLU A 114 -15.23 -18.04 7.62
C GLU A 114 -14.20 -19.18 7.49
N ILE A 115 -12.95 -18.90 7.87
CA ILE A 115 -11.88 -19.90 7.84
C ILE A 115 -11.77 -20.51 9.24
N THR A 116 -12.17 -21.77 9.37
CA THR A 116 -11.84 -22.57 10.56
C THR A 116 -10.43 -23.12 10.41
N LEU A 117 -9.50 -22.65 11.24
CA LEU A 117 -8.14 -23.16 11.26
C LEU A 117 -8.15 -24.65 11.67
N PRO A 118 -7.46 -25.53 10.92
CA PRO A 118 -7.23 -26.89 11.38
C PRO A 118 -6.29 -26.89 12.60
N GLU A 119 -6.11 -28.05 13.23
CA GLU A 119 -5.15 -28.23 14.32
C GLU A 119 -3.72 -27.95 13.81
N TYR A 120 -3.24 -26.74 14.07
CA TYR A 120 -1.93 -26.25 13.61
C TYR A 120 -0.82 -26.49 14.65
N LYS A 121 -1.21 -26.81 15.89
CA LYS A 121 -0.27 -27.13 16.98
C LYS A 121 0.21 -28.57 16.78
N GLY A 122 1.52 -28.75 16.66
CA GLY A 122 2.14 -30.06 16.40
C GLY A 122 2.80 -30.21 15.03
N ILE A 123 2.70 -29.18 14.18
CA ILE A 123 3.48 -29.10 12.93
C ILE A 123 4.96 -29.08 13.30
N ARG A 124 5.70 -30.11 12.85
CA ARG A 124 7.15 -30.20 13.06
C ARG A 124 7.84 -29.21 12.13
N ILE A 125 8.52 -28.24 12.71
CA ILE A 125 9.35 -27.28 11.98
C ILE A 125 10.80 -27.67 12.25
N ILE A 126 11.60 -27.77 11.19
CA ILE A 126 13.04 -27.95 11.31
C ILE A 126 13.64 -26.55 11.50
N VAL A 127 14.09 -26.25 12.72
CA VAL A 127 14.82 -25.02 13.00
C VAL A 127 16.30 -25.35 12.88
N PRO A 128 17.05 -24.73 11.94
CA PRO A 128 18.49 -24.93 11.89
C PRO A 128 19.13 -24.44 13.19
N PRO A 129 20.14 -25.14 13.72
CA PRO A 129 20.82 -24.72 14.94
C PRO A 129 21.48 -23.36 14.72
N ALA A 130 21.25 -22.43 15.64
CA ALA A 130 21.87 -21.10 15.64
C ALA A 130 23.34 -21.12 16.13
N ALA A 131 24.01 -22.26 16.03
CA ALA A 131 25.38 -22.41 16.50
C ALA A 131 26.32 -21.68 15.53
N LEU A 132 26.73 -20.46 15.90
CA LEU A 132 27.83 -19.76 15.26
C LEU A 132 29.14 -20.41 15.74
N PRO A 133 29.96 -20.97 14.84
CA PRO A 133 31.26 -21.51 15.23
C PRO A 133 32.20 -20.37 15.64
N GLU A 134 33.03 -20.59 16.66
CA GLU A 134 34.02 -19.59 17.11
C GLU A 134 34.98 -19.17 15.97
N SER A 135 35.23 -20.05 15.00
CA SER A 135 36.05 -19.75 13.82
C SER A 135 35.50 -18.61 12.95
N GLU A 136 34.17 -18.46 12.87
CA GLU A 136 33.55 -17.33 12.16
C GLU A 136 33.76 -16.03 12.93
N VAL A 137 33.65 -16.06 14.27
CA VAL A 137 33.90 -14.91 15.14
C VAL A 137 35.37 -14.46 15.05
N GLU A 138 36.31 -15.40 15.10
CA GLU A 138 37.74 -15.12 14.91
C GLU A 138 38.08 -14.62 13.50
N GLY A 139 37.35 -15.09 12.48
CA GLY A 139 37.49 -14.62 11.11
C GLY A 139 37.09 -13.16 10.97
N GLU A 140 35.94 -12.79 11.52
CA GLU A 140 35.44 -11.41 11.55
C GLU A 140 36.34 -10.48 12.38
N LEU A 141 36.83 -10.94 13.53
CA LEU A 141 37.81 -10.21 14.34
C LEU A 141 39.10 -9.94 13.56
N ARG A 142 39.62 -10.93 12.82
CA ARG A 142 40.80 -10.77 11.98
C ARG A 142 40.55 -9.78 10.84
N GLN A 143 39.43 -9.87 10.14
CA GLN A 143 39.09 -8.90 9.10
C GLN A 143 38.99 -7.47 9.66
N LEU A 144 38.42 -7.31 10.85
CA LEU A 144 38.33 -6.03 11.52
C LEU A 144 39.72 -5.49 11.87
N GLN A 145 40.61 -6.33 12.41
CA GLN A 145 42.00 -5.95 12.68
C GLN A 145 42.72 -5.54 11.40
N GLU A 146 42.64 -6.33 10.32
CA GLU A 146 43.27 -6.02 9.03
C GLU A 146 42.81 -4.68 8.44
N ARG A 147 41.54 -4.31 8.63
CA ARG A 147 40.99 -3.02 8.16
C ARG A 147 41.56 -1.80 8.89
N PHE A 148 42.01 -1.96 10.13
CA PHE A 148 42.54 -0.87 10.95
C PHE A 148 44.06 -0.98 11.17
N THR A 149 44.74 -1.87 10.45
CA THR A 149 46.20 -1.99 10.49
C THR A 149 46.86 -0.78 9.83
N GLU A 150 47.87 -0.22 10.48
CA GLU A 150 48.77 0.77 9.89
C GLU A 150 49.89 0.06 9.12
N TYR A 151 50.14 0.48 7.88
CA TYR A 151 51.21 -0.06 7.04
C TYR A 151 52.46 0.83 7.17
N THR A 152 53.60 0.18 7.39
CA THR A 152 54.92 0.83 7.40
C THR A 152 55.75 0.33 6.24
N ASP A 153 56.44 1.25 5.56
CA ASP A 153 57.33 0.90 4.45
C ASP A 153 58.48 0.00 4.92
N ILE A 154 58.74 -1.06 4.16
CA ILE A 154 59.80 -2.02 4.45
C ILE A 154 60.98 -1.72 3.54
N GLU A 155 62.11 -1.33 4.13
CA GLU A 155 63.37 -1.10 3.42
C GLU A 155 64.38 -2.23 3.64
N GLY A 156 65.17 -2.57 2.62
CA GLY A 156 66.32 -3.47 2.77
C GLY A 156 66.04 -4.98 2.65
N ARG A 157 64.80 -5.39 2.35
CA ARG A 157 64.46 -6.78 1.97
C ARG A 157 63.47 -6.83 0.81
N GLY A 158 63.45 -7.95 0.09
CA GLY A 158 62.42 -8.22 -0.93
C GLY A 158 61.05 -8.51 -0.31
N ALA A 159 60.00 -8.38 -1.12
CA ALA A 159 58.63 -8.70 -0.74
C ALA A 159 58.48 -10.19 -0.40
N ALA A 160 57.73 -10.49 0.65
CA ALA A 160 57.42 -11.83 1.12
C ALA A 160 55.91 -12.03 1.29
N THR A 161 55.48 -13.29 1.42
CA THR A 161 54.07 -13.64 1.62
C THR A 161 53.51 -12.98 2.88
N GLY A 162 52.44 -12.19 2.72
CA GLY A 162 51.81 -11.45 3.81
C GLY A 162 52.22 -9.98 3.88
N ASP A 163 53.20 -9.54 3.10
CA ASP A 163 53.48 -8.13 2.87
C ASP A 163 52.47 -7.54 1.89
N PHE A 164 52.24 -6.23 2.00
CA PHE A 164 51.47 -5.51 0.99
C PHE A 164 52.44 -4.80 0.04
N ALA A 165 52.22 -4.97 -1.26
CA ALA A 165 52.92 -4.24 -2.30
C ALA A 165 51.97 -3.25 -2.97
N VAL A 166 52.42 -2.01 -3.13
CA VAL A 166 51.75 -1.01 -3.96
C VAL A 166 52.37 -1.09 -5.34
N ILE A 167 51.59 -1.53 -6.31
CA ILE A 167 52.05 -1.75 -7.69
C ILE A 167 51.26 -0.91 -8.69
N ASP A 168 51.96 -0.53 -9.74
CA ASP A 168 51.38 0.04 -10.95
C ASP A 168 51.46 -1.01 -12.05
N TYR A 169 50.34 -1.35 -12.67
CA TYR A 169 50.34 -2.30 -13.78
C TYR A 169 49.49 -1.81 -14.95
N HIS A 170 49.92 -2.16 -16.15
CA HIS A 170 49.24 -1.88 -17.40
C HIS A 170 49.09 -3.17 -18.19
N CYS A 171 47.87 -3.45 -18.67
CA CYS A 171 47.58 -4.67 -19.40
C CYS A 171 47.43 -4.39 -20.89
N PHE A 172 48.08 -5.22 -21.71
CA PHE A 172 48.04 -5.14 -23.16
C PHE A 172 47.71 -6.51 -23.77
N ILE A 173 46.86 -6.52 -24.79
CA ILE A 173 46.58 -7.69 -25.63
C ILE A 173 47.05 -7.36 -27.04
N GLU A 174 47.94 -8.18 -27.60
CA GLU A 174 48.52 -7.98 -28.94
C GLU A 174 49.14 -6.58 -29.14
N GLY A 175 49.73 -6.02 -28.07
CA GLY A 175 50.34 -4.69 -28.08
C GLY A 175 49.36 -3.51 -27.99
N LYS A 176 48.05 -3.77 -27.82
CA LYS A 176 47.02 -2.72 -27.64
C LYS A 176 46.46 -2.75 -26.20
N PRO A 177 46.12 -1.59 -25.61
CA PRO A 177 45.44 -1.54 -24.33
C PRO A 177 44.14 -2.34 -24.33
N VAL A 178 43.86 -3.03 -23.22
CA VAL A 178 42.71 -3.95 -23.10
C VAL A 178 41.36 -3.26 -23.36
N ALA A 179 41.19 -1.99 -22.97
CA ALA A 179 39.97 -1.24 -23.22
C ALA A 179 39.71 -0.94 -24.71
N GLU A 180 40.78 -0.69 -25.49
CA GLU A 180 40.67 -0.48 -26.94
C GLU A 180 40.31 -1.77 -27.67
N PHE A 181 40.81 -2.92 -27.19
CA PHE A 181 40.48 -4.23 -27.75
C PHE A 181 39.01 -4.63 -27.47
N LEU A 182 38.51 -4.37 -26.26
CA LEU A 182 37.14 -4.72 -25.86
C LEU A 182 36.09 -3.68 -26.31
N GLY A 183 36.51 -2.47 -26.72
CA GLY A 183 35.63 -1.38 -27.11
C GLY A 183 34.77 -0.82 -25.97
N LYS A 184 35.09 -1.16 -24.72
CA LYS A 184 34.42 -0.74 -23.48
C LYS A 184 35.44 -0.72 -22.32
N ALA A 185 35.15 0.06 -21.28
CA ALA A 185 35.98 0.11 -20.08
C ALA A 185 36.12 -1.29 -19.46
N ALA A 186 37.38 -1.74 -19.29
CA ALA A 186 37.69 -3.09 -18.81
C ALA A 186 37.91 -3.16 -17.28
N GLY A 187 37.73 -2.02 -16.58
CA GLY A 187 37.85 -1.93 -15.13
C GLY A 187 39.24 -2.35 -14.65
N PHE A 188 39.30 -3.29 -13.70
CA PHE A 188 40.55 -3.83 -13.15
C PHE A 188 41.47 -4.49 -14.21
N LEU A 189 40.99 -4.78 -15.41
CA LEU A 189 41.77 -5.44 -16.46
C LEU A 189 42.52 -4.46 -17.38
N GLU A 190 42.30 -3.16 -17.27
CA GLU A 190 42.95 -2.15 -18.11
C GLU A 190 44.34 -1.76 -17.56
N GLY A 191 44.41 -1.67 -16.24
CA GLY A 191 45.59 -1.23 -15.50
C GLY A 191 45.15 -0.38 -14.32
N ARG A 192 46.04 -0.25 -13.33
CA ARG A 192 45.77 0.58 -12.15
C ARG A 192 47.07 1.08 -11.57
N GLU A 193 47.04 2.33 -11.12
CA GLU A 193 48.11 2.94 -10.35
C GLU A 193 47.77 2.88 -8.86
N GLY A 194 48.78 2.73 -8.01
CA GLY A 194 48.64 2.65 -6.56
C GLY A 194 47.83 1.44 -6.11
N PHE A 195 47.89 0.32 -6.83
CA PHE A 195 47.11 -0.86 -6.49
C PHE A 195 47.78 -1.66 -5.38
N TRP A 196 47.08 -1.78 -4.24
CA TRP A 196 47.52 -2.59 -3.12
C TRP A 196 47.23 -4.06 -3.39
N VAL A 197 48.27 -4.89 -3.37
CA VAL A 197 48.19 -6.35 -3.44
C VAL A 197 48.87 -6.96 -2.22
N LYS A 198 48.34 -8.08 -1.71
CA LYS A 198 48.86 -8.84 -0.56
C LYS A 198 49.45 -10.17 -1.03
#